data_AF-K8A370-F1
#
_entry.id   AF-K8A370-F1
#
_cell.length_a   1.000
_cell.length_b   1.000
_cell.length_c   1.000
_cell.angle_alpha   90.00
_cell.angle_beta   90.00
_cell.angle_gamma   90.00
#
_symmetry.space_group_name_H-M   'P 1'
#
loop_
_entity.id
_entity.type
_entity.pdbx_description
1 polymer ?
#
loop_
_entity_poly.entity_id
_entity_poly.type
_entity_poly.pdbx_seq_one_letter_code
_entity_poly.pdbx_strand_id
1 'polypeptide(L)'
;MHSWKKKLVVSQLAVACTMAIASQASAATDISGKSYDTFYYDGGIMYQGYVGYDYGSDYYNGNIYPQISGAKVDGVISTWYLDNGASNNNNRNALTIKDSTIHGMITSQCMTDNCDNRTGDYRYNRLALTVDNSTIDDDFEHYTYYNADDKTTAAKDIYNLGTAITLDQETDLVIQNNSHVAGMTLTQGYEWEDNQDVTSPTGANSSEIFNNSVVVKDSVLSSGSWSDEGSNGFYGHTGKASDYDNAITADDIALAVVANPTADNAMQTTATFDRSTINGDIYFESTSMRISAAMIVRRSMTTAIR
;
A
#
# COMPACT_ATOMS: atom_id res chain seq x y z
N MET A 1 16.60 55.67 -3.67
CA MET A 1 15.75 55.63 -2.48
C MET A 1 15.18 54.23 -2.34
N HIS A 2 15.50 53.59 -1.22
CA HIS A 2 14.86 52.44 -0.54
C HIS A 2 14.20 51.33 -1.37
N SER A 3 14.69 50.08 -1.39
CA SER A 3 14.90 49.12 -0.28
C SER A 3 13.60 48.67 0.41
N TRP A 4 13.19 47.41 0.23
CA TRP A 4 13.40 46.40 1.27
C TRP A 4 12.96 44.98 0.87
N LYS A 5 13.72 44.04 1.44
CA LYS A 5 13.51 42.59 1.51
C LYS A 5 12.07 42.26 1.93
N LYS A 6 11.43 41.29 1.28
CA LYS A 6 10.31 40.56 1.90
C LYS A 6 10.77 39.15 2.23
N LYS A 7 10.95 38.96 3.53
CA LYS A 7 11.20 37.69 4.20
C LYS A 7 10.09 36.71 3.80
N LEU A 8 10.45 35.53 3.28
CA LEU A 8 9.61 34.35 3.44
C LEU A 8 9.45 34.15 4.95
N VAL A 9 8.22 34.27 5.44
CA VAL A 9 7.86 33.76 6.76
C VAL A 9 7.02 32.52 6.48
N VAL A 10 7.68 31.37 6.50
CA VAL A 10 6.99 30.07 6.60
C VAL A 10 6.57 29.94 8.06
N SER A 11 5.28 30.13 8.31
CA SER A 11 4.65 29.83 9.59
C SER A 11 3.96 28.48 9.46
N GLN A 12 4.66 27.40 9.83
CA GLN A 12 4.07 26.08 10.00
C GLN A 12 3.18 26.11 11.25
N LEU A 13 1.86 26.12 11.08
CA LEU A 13 1.00 25.49 12.06
C LEU A 13 0.60 24.15 11.47
N ALA A 14 1.07 23.13 12.17
CA ALA A 14 1.24 21.80 11.68
C ALA A 14 0.86 20.87 12.82
N VAL A 15 -0.32 20.27 12.78
CA VAL A 15 -0.52 19.01 13.49
C VAL A 15 -0.10 17.96 12.46
N ALA A 16 1.20 17.61 12.51
CA ALA A 16 1.99 16.95 11.47
C ALA A 16 1.86 17.60 10.06
N CYS A 17 2.51 18.74 9.84
CA CYS A 17 2.65 19.36 8.50
C CYS A 17 4.13 19.58 8.15
N THR A 18 4.66 18.68 7.31
CA THR A 18 5.92 18.84 6.60
C THR A 18 5.67 19.68 5.34
N MET A 19 6.39 20.79 5.19
CA MET A 19 6.33 21.62 3.98
C MET A 19 7.26 21.01 2.92
N ALA A 20 6.72 20.41 1.86
CA ALA A 20 7.50 19.93 0.73
C ALA A 20 7.94 21.10 -0.19
N ILE A 21 9.23 21.21 -0.47
CA ILE A 21 9.80 22.10 -1.50
C ILE A 21 10.47 21.21 -2.54
N ALA A 22 9.82 21.03 -3.69
CA ALA A 22 10.37 20.26 -4.80
C ALA A 22 10.92 21.19 -5.90
N SER A 23 12.17 20.96 -6.31
CA SER A 23 12.64 21.30 -7.66
C SER A 23 12.76 20.01 -8.44
N GLN A 24 11.90 19.82 -9.44
CA GLN A 24 11.84 18.62 -10.26
C GLN A 24 12.93 18.65 -11.33
N ALA A 25 13.67 17.54 -11.48
CA ALA A 25 14.45 17.24 -12.67
C ALA A 25 14.03 15.85 -13.16
N SER A 26 13.54 15.81 -14.40
CA SER A 26 13.00 14.65 -15.09
C SER A 26 14.02 13.53 -15.31
N ALA A 27 13.60 12.29 -15.10
CA ALA A 27 13.80 11.16 -16.02
C ALA A 27 13.25 9.91 -15.33
N ALA A 28 12.35 9.13 -15.95
CA ALA A 28 12.26 7.66 -15.82
C ALA A 28 12.78 7.08 -14.46
N THR A 29 12.01 7.30 -13.39
CA THR A 29 12.53 7.85 -12.13
C THR A 29 12.99 6.83 -11.08
N ASP A 30 14.28 6.53 -11.05
CA ASP A 30 14.93 6.05 -9.81
C ASP A 30 14.90 7.17 -8.75
N ILE A 31 14.19 6.92 -7.65
CA ILE A 31 14.05 7.85 -6.52
C ILE A 31 15.03 7.53 -5.38
N SER A 32 15.93 6.57 -5.57
CA SER A 32 16.88 6.16 -4.54
C SER A 32 17.70 7.36 -4.03
N GLY A 33 17.81 7.48 -2.71
CA GLY A 33 18.51 8.58 -2.04
C GLY A 33 17.77 9.93 -2.05
N LYS A 34 16.50 9.99 -2.49
CA LYS A 34 15.76 11.25 -2.66
C LYS A 34 14.49 11.30 -1.82
N SER A 35 13.99 12.52 -1.60
CA SER A 35 12.60 12.75 -1.18
C SER A 35 11.69 12.79 -2.41
N TYR A 36 10.52 12.16 -2.32
CA TYR A 36 9.60 12.01 -3.44
C TYR A 36 8.13 12.12 -3.00
N ASP A 37 7.41 13.08 -3.56
CA ASP A 37 5.97 13.21 -3.33
C ASP A 37 5.22 12.53 -4.46
N THR A 38 4.28 11.66 -4.12
CA THR A 38 3.52 10.88 -5.12
C THR A 38 2.38 11.70 -5.75
N PHE A 39 2.05 12.84 -5.17
CA PHE A 39 1.09 13.81 -5.70
C PHE A 39 1.75 15.17 -5.90
N TYR A 40 1.28 15.92 -6.89
CA TYR A 40 1.68 17.30 -7.14
C TYR A 40 0.51 18.12 -7.68
N TYR A 41 0.68 19.45 -7.76
CA TYR A 41 -0.33 20.35 -8.30
C TYR A 41 0.10 20.94 -9.64
N ASP A 42 -0.73 20.76 -10.66
CA ASP A 42 -0.61 21.40 -11.98
C ASP A 42 -2.01 21.60 -12.59
N GLY A 43 -2.65 22.74 -12.30
CA GLY A 43 -4.04 23.02 -12.69
C GLY A 43 -5.10 22.10 -12.02
N GLY A 44 -4.64 21.17 -11.18
CA GLY A 44 -5.37 20.14 -10.46
C GLY A 44 -4.38 19.26 -9.70
N ILE A 45 -4.87 18.36 -8.84
CA ILE A 45 -3.99 17.39 -8.16
C ILE A 45 -3.72 16.24 -9.12
N MET A 46 -2.44 15.95 -9.32
CA MET A 46 -1.93 14.98 -10.27
C MET A 46 -1.16 13.89 -9.53
N TYR A 47 -1.34 12.65 -9.95
CA TYR A 47 -0.58 11.51 -9.43
C TYR A 47 0.68 11.30 -10.27
N GLN A 48 1.83 11.28 -9.61
CA GLN A 48 3.14 10.99 -10.18
C GLN A 48 3.83 9.88 -9.39
N GLY A 49 3.12 8.90 -8.85
CA GLY A 49 3.72 7.92 -7.95
C GLY A 49 4.95 7.20 -8.52
N TYR A 50 5.51 6.28 -7.73
CA TYR A 50 6.77 5.59 -8.09
C TYR A 50 6.71 4.79 -9.41
N VAL A 51 5.51 4.67 -9.98
CA VAL A 51 5.26 4.09 -11.28
C VAL A 51 4.35 5.04 -12.06
N GLY A 52 4.97 5.99 -12.77
CA GLY A 52 4.27 7.09 -13.41
C GLY A 52 3.60 6.73 -14.75
N TYR A 53 2.47 7.40 -15.00
CA TYR A 53 1.75 7.53 -16.26
C TYR A 53 2.19 8.83 -16.95
N ASP A 54 2.62 8.76 -18.21
CA ASP A 54 2.91 9.96 -19.03
C ASP A 54 1.61 10.40 -19.73
N TYR A 55 1.17 11.62 -19.46
CA TYR A 55 -0.11 12.18 -19.91
C TYR A 55 -0.18 12.31 -21.45
N GLY A 56 -0.45 11.19 -22.13
CA GLY A 56 -0.77 11.16 -23.56
C GLY A 56 0.33 10.64 -24.50
N SER A 57 1.24 9.78 -24.06
CA SER A 57 2.04 8.96 -24.99
C SER A 57 1.70 7.47 -24.84
N ASP A 58 1.31 6.84 -25.95
CA ASP A 58 0.81 5.47 -26.08
C ASP A 58 1.87 4.38 -25.78
N TYR A 59 2.60 4.44 -24.67
CA TYR A 59 3.40 3.30 -24.24
C TYR A 59 3.31 3.11 -22.72
N TYR A 60 2.60 2.05 -22.37
CA TYR A 60 2.56 1.39 -21.07
C TYR A 60 3.95 0.86 -20.67
N ASN A 61 4.93 1.75 -20.54
CA ASN A 61 6.22 1.42 -19.98
C ASN A 61 6.57 2.56 -19.06
N GLY A 62 6.17 2.42 -17.79
CA GLY A 62 7.05 2.93 -16.75
C GLY A 62 8.44 2.39 -17.08
N ASN A 63 9.43 3.26 -17.22
CA ASN A 63 10.81 2.81 -17.06
C ASN A 63 10.97 2.63 -15.56
N ILE A 64 10.53 1.48 -15.05
CA ILE A 64 10.35 1.19 -13.64
C ILE A 64 11.69 0.76 -13.09
N TYR A 65 12.09 1.37 -11.99
CA TYR A 65 13.15 0.84 -11.16
C TYR A 65 12.48 0.04 -10.04
N PRO A 66 12.35 -1.30 -10.10
CA PRO A 66 11.59 -2.10 -9.12
C PRO A 66 12.28 -2.19 -7.74
N GLN A 67 13.19 -1.27 -7.44
CA GLN A 67 13.95 -1.19 -6.22
C GLN A 67 14.08 0.27 -5.79
N ILE A 68 13.53 0.64 -4.65
CA ILE A 68 13.77 1.94 -4.01
C ILE A 68 14.83 1.72 -2.94
N SER A 69 15.87 2.56 -2.89
CA SER A 69 16.88 2.49 -1.83
C SER A 69 17.21 3.84 -1.23
N GLY A 70 17.14 4.00 0.09
CA GLY A 70 17.52 5.26 0.74
C GLY A 70 16.57 6.43 0.49
N ALA A 71 15.32 6.17 0.09
CA ALA A 71 14.36 7.22 -0.26
C ALA A 71 13.43 7.59 0.90
N LYS A 72 12.89 8.80 0.86
CA LYS A 72 11.74 9.22 1.66
C LYS A 72 10.57 9.49 0.70
N VAL A 73 9.51 8.72 0.79
CA VAL A 73 8.34 8.89 -0.08
C VAL A 73 7.17 9.39 0.73
N ASP A 74 6.55 10.48 0.28
CA ASP A 74 5.32 10.99 0.85
C ASP A 74 4.18 10.64 -0.13
N GLY A 75 3.50 9.55 0.19
CA GLY A 75 2.19 9.14 -0.31
C GLY A 75 2.07 7.74 -0.87
N VAL A 76 1.37 7.60 -2.01
CA VAL A 76 0.92 6.29 -2.51
C VAL A 76 1.87 5.73 -3.57
N ILE A 77 2.43 4.55 -3.30
CA ILE A 77 3.09 3.71 -4.27
C ILE A 77 2.09 2.67 -4.78
N SER A 78 1.62 2.85 -6.01
CA SER A 78 0.76 1.86 -6.67
C SER A 78 1.57 0.80 -7.42
N THR A 79 1.34 -0.47 -7.11
CA THR A 79 1.91 -1.61 -7.83
C THR A 79 1.18 -1.91 -9.14
N TRP A 80 0.04 -1.26 -9.40
CA TRP A 80 -0.81 -1.44 -10.60
C TRP A 80 -0.03 -1.31 -11.91
N TYR A 81 1.03 -0.51 -11.89
CA TYR A 81 1.78 -0.14 -13.08
C TYR A 81 3.12 -0.89 -13.19
N LEU A 82 3.48 -1.78 -12.23
CA LEU A 82 4.76 -2.53 -12.20
C LEU A 82 4.91 -3.48 -13.39
N ASP A 83 3.81 -4.09 -13.76
CA ASP A 83 3.67 -4.98 -14.89
C ASP A 83 2.29 -4.67 -15.49
N ASN A 84 2.13 -4.85 -16.78
CA ASN A 84 0.86 -4.63 -17.49
C ASN A 84 0.47 -5.83 -18.35
N GLY A 85 1.30 -6.88 -18.34
CA GLY A 85 1.14 -8.10 -19.13
C GLY A 85 1.17 -7.88 -20.64
N ALA A 86 1.68 -6.74 -21.12
CA ALA A 86 1.92 -6.53 -22.53
C ALA A 86 3.16 -7.33 -22.95
N SER A 87 3.14 -7.97 -24.13
CA SER A 87 4.24 -8.83 -24.60
C SER A 87 5.58 -8.10 -24.80
N ASN A 88 5.56 -6.76 -24.79
CA ASN A 88 6.72 -5.89 -24.88
C ASN A 88 7.17 -5.33 -23.51
N ASN A 89 6.46 -5.66 -22.44
CA ASN A 89 6.84 -5.34 -21.07
C ASN A 89 7.63 -6.52 -20.48
N ASN A 90 8.89 -6.26 -20.14
CA ASN A 90 9.78 -7.24 -19.53
C ASN A 90 9.99 -6.99 -18.03
N ASN A 91 9.25 -6.05 -17.44
CA ASN A 91 9.32 -5.77 -16.01
C ASN A 91 8.71 -6.95 -15.25
N ARG A 92 9.35 -7.33 -14.15
CA ARG A 92 8.77 -8.31 -13.22
C ARG A 92 7.70 -7.59 -12.39
N ASN A 93 6.62 -8.28 -12.04
CA ASN A 93 5.68 -7.82 -11.02
C ASN A 93 6.33 -7.90 -9.63
N ALA A 94 7.30 -7.01 -9.37
CA ALA A 94 8.14 -7.04 -8.20
C ALA A 94 8.52 -5.62 -7.75
N LEU A 95 8.57 -5.40 -6.44
CA LEU A 95 8.96 -4.15 -5.82
C LEU A 95 9.80 -4.45 -4.57
N THR A 96 10.96 -3.80 -4.46
CA THR A 96 11.81 -3.83 -3.27
C THR A 96 11.90 -2.42 -2.70
N ILE A 97 11.54 -2.26 -1.43
CA ILE A 97 11.76 -1.04 -0.65
C ILE A 97 12.90 -1.34 0.31
N LYS A 98 14.00 -0.60 0.19
CA LYS A 98 15.21 -0.84 0.98
C LYS A 98 15.72 0.43 1.64
N ASP A 99 16.13 0.37 2.91
CA ASP A 99 16.75 1.51 3.60
C ASP A 99 15.91 2.81 3.48
N SER A 100 14.57 2.69 3.37
CA SER A 100 13.68 3.80 2.96
C SER A 100 12.58 4.03 3.98
N THR A 101 11.97 5.22 3.91
CA THR A 101 10.77 5.55 4.68
C THR A 101 9.66 5.94 3.72
N ILE A 102 8.52 5.27 3.81
CA ILE A 102 7.31 5.57 3.06
C ILE A 102 6.29 6.08 4.07
N HIS A 103 5.92 7.35 3.94
CA HIS A 103 4.81 7.95 4.66
C HIS A 103 3.58 7.91 3.76
N GLY A 104 2.67 6.98 4.02
CA GLY A 104 1.50 6.69 3.20
C GLY A 104 1.33 5.19 2.95
N MET A 105 1.28 4.79 1.67
CA MET A 105 0.72 3.48 1.33
C MET A 105 1.41 2.82 0.15
N ILE A 106 1.51 1.49 0.20
CA ILE A 106 1.67 0.63 -0.97
C ILE A 106 0.32 -0.01 -1.29
N THR A 107 -0.20 0.24 -2.49
CA THR A 107 -1.48 -0.30 -2.93
C THR A 107 -1.39 -1.00 -4.27
N SER A 108 -2.24 -2.00 -4.54
CA SER A 108 -2.42 -2.53 -5.89
C SER A 108 -3.48 -1.79 -6.70
N GLN A 109 -4.19 -0.83 -6.10
CA GLN A 109 -5.22 -0.06 -6.77
C GLN A 109 -4.65 0.91 -7.84
N CYS A 110 -5.40 1.07 -8.93
CA CYS A 110 -5.15 2.11 -9.92
C CYS A 110 -5.42 3.50 -9.34
N MET A 111 -4.49 4.45 -9.53
CA MET A 111 -4.53 5.79 -8.91
C MET A 111 -4.97 6.90 -9.87
N THR A 112 -5.38 6.54 -11.08
CA THR A 112 -5.74 7.44 -12.18
C THR A 112 -7.13 7.11 -12.72
N ASP A 113 -7.75 8.04 -13.48
CA ASP A 113 -9.09 7.81 -14.03
C ASP A 113 -9.10 6.77 -15.18
N ASN A 114 -7.98 6.59 -15.86
CA ASN A 114 -7.82 5.58 -16.90
C ASN A 114 -7.12 4.34 -16.32
N CYS A 115 -7.89 3.29 -16.10
CA CYS A 115 -7.43 1.99 -15.60
C CYS A 115 -7.65 0.89 -16.65
N ASP A 116 -7.86 1.26 -17.91
CA ASP A 116 -8.02 0.30 -18.99
C ASP A 116 -6.66 -0.33 -19.33
N ASN A 117 -6.68 -1.51 -19.95
CA ASN A 117 -5.52 -2.15 -20.60
C ASN A 117 -4.59 -3.01 -19.73
N ARG A 118 -5.03 -3.53 -18.58
CA ARG A 118 -4.41 -4.74 -18.02
C ARG A 118 -4.79 -5.93 -18.90
N THR A 119 -3.82 -6.63 -19.49
CA THR A 119 -4.12 -7.89 -20.19
C THR A 119 -4.59 -8.95 -19.18
N GLY A 120 -5.39 -9.92 -19.62
CA GLY A 120 -5.90 -10.99 -18.75
C GLY A 120 -4.78 -11.75 -18.02
N ASP A 121 -3.62 -11.95 -18.68
CA ASP A 121 -2.46 -12.64 -18.10
C ASP A 121 -1.87 -11.91 -16.88
N TYR A 122 -1.94 -10.57 -16.83
CA TYR A 122 -1.46 -9.77 -15.68
C TYR A 122 -2.38 -9.85 -14.45
N ARG A 123 -3.62 -10.33 -14.60
CA ARG A 123 -4.50 -10.59 -13.45
C ARG A 123 -3.92 -11.70 -12.55
N TYR A 124 -3.04 -12.55 -13.08
CA TYR A 124 -2.57 -13.76 -12.40
C TYR A 124 -1.09 -13.73 -11.98
N ASN A 125 -0.39 -12.61 -12.23
CA ASN A 125 1.02 -12.51 -11.86
C ASN A 125 1.16 -12.17 -10.39
N ARG A 126 1.73 -13.10 -9.62
CA ARG A 126 2.02 -12.89 -8.19
C ARG A 126 3.01 -11.74 -8.00
N LEU A 127 2.67 -10.79 -7.14
CA LEU A 127 3.55 -9.67 -6.76
C LEU A 127 4.64 -10.17 -5.82
N ALA A 128 5.91 -9.95 -6.16
CA ALA A 128 7.02 -10.10 -5.22
C ALA A 128 7.32 -8.76 -4.53
N LEU A 129 6.87 -8.57 -3.29
CA LEU A 129 7.09 -7.36 -2.51
C LEU A 129 8.10 -7.61 -1.38
N THR A 130 9.16 -6.81 -1.31
CA THR A 130 10.16 -6.87 -0.23
C THR A 130 10.27 -5.52 0.46
N VAL A 131 10.18 -5.49 1.79
CA VAL A 131 10.41 -4.34 2.66
C VAL A 131 11.59 -4.65 3.56
N ASP A 132 12.74 -4.07 3.26
CA ASP A 132 14.04 -4.40 3.86
C ASP A 132 14.65 -3.18 4.56
N ASN A 133 14.85 -3.26 5.87
CA ASN A 133 15.36 -2.15 6.69
C ASN A 133 14.64 -0.83 6.40
N SER A 134 13.31 -0.89 6.32
CA SER A 134 12.48 0.24 5.87
C SER A 134 11.27 0.43 6.77
N THR A 135 10.77 1.66 6.82
CA THR A 135 9.53 2.01 7.51
C THR A 135 8.45 2.32 6.49
N ILE A 136 7.27 1.75 6.66
CA ILE A 136 6.05 2.14 5.95
C ILE A 136 5.02 2.45 7.03
N ASP A 137 4.74 3.72 7.23
CA ASP A 137 3.66 4.20 8.08
C ASP A 137 2.54 4.75 7.20
N ASP A 138 1.31 4.70 7.68
CA ASP A 138 0.11 5.15 6.97
C ASP A 138 -0.36 6.55 7.40
N ASP A 139 0.51 7.33 8.03
CA ASP A 139 0.15 8.60 8.67
C ASP A 139 0.00 9.80 7.71
N PHE A 140 0.16 9.57 6.40
CA PHE A 140 0.15 10.60 5.37
C PHE A 140 -1.03 10.49 4.41
N GLU A 141 -2.21 10.85 4.92
CA GLU A 141 -3.48 10.56 4.25
C GLU A 141 -4.16 11.76 3.56
N HIS A 142 -3.70 12.98 3.82
CA HIS A 142 -4.32 14.23 3.34
C HIS A 142 -3.34 15.13 2.60
N TYR A 143 -3.63 15.41 1.32
CA TYR A 143 -2.81 16.27 0.47
C TYR A 143 -3.57 17.55 0.18
N THR A 144 -3.05 18.68 0.67
CA THR A 144 -3.65 20.00 0.40
C THR A 144 -2.65 20.88 -0.33
N TYR A 145 -3.06 21.39 -1.49
CA TYR A 145 -2.28 22.32 -2.30
C TYR A 145 -2.98 23.67 -2.35
N TYR A 146 -2.22 24.75 -2.14
CA TYR A 146 -2.70 26.11 -2.28
C TYR A 146 -2.09 26.74 -3.53
N ASN A 147 -2.95 27.13 -4.47
CA ASN A 147 -2.54 27.90 -5.63
C ASN A 147 -2.55 29.39 -5.27
N ALA A 148 -1.37 30.00 -5.27
CA ALA A 148 -1.21 31.39 -4.88
C ALA A 148 -1.73 32.38 -5.93
N ASP A 149 -1.80 31.98 -7.20
CA ASP A 149 -2.15 32.85 -8.31
C ASP A 149 -3.66 33.12 -8.37
N ASP A 150 -4.47 32.08 -8.19
CA ASP A 150 -5.93 32.17 -8.17
C ASP A 150 -6.54 32.11 -6.74
N LYS A 151 -5.69 31.90 -5.73
CA LYS A 151 -6.06 31.78 -4.30
C LYS A 151 -7.01 30.62 -4.03
N THR A 152 -6.93 29.55 -4.82
CA THR A 152 -7.73 28.34 -4.63
C THR A 152 -6.96 27.28 -3.85
N THR A 153 -7.71 26.40 -3.20
CA THR A 153 -7.19 25.19 -2.53
C THR A 153 -7.72 23.97 -3.25
N ALA A 154 -6.85 22.99 -3.49
CA ALA A 154 -7.23 21.64 -3.90
C ALA A 154 -6.82 20.66 -2.81
N ALA A 155 -7.68 19.66 -2.57
CA ALA A 155 -7.41 18.60 -1.61
C ALA A 155 -7.61 17.22 -2.24
N LYS A 156 -6.79 16.26 -1.83
CA LYS A 156 -6.93 14.84 -2.15
C LYS A 156 -6.74 14.07 -0.85
N ASP A 157 -7.71 13.24 -0.53
CA ASP A 157 -7.65 12.34 0.62
C ASP A 157 -7.45 10.90 0.12
N ILE A 158 -6.67 10.12 0.87
CA ILE A 158 -6.35 8.71 0.55
C ILE A 158 -6.60 7.75 1.71
N TYR A 159 -7.07 8.22 2.87
CA TYR A 159 -7.30 7.39 4.07
C TYR A 159 -8.23 6.19 3.82
N ASN A 160 -9.06 6.26 2.78
CA ASN A 160 -10.00 5.20 2.42
C ASN A 160 -9.41 4.12 1.51
N LEU A 161 -8.11 4.17 1.21
CA LEU A 161 -7.43 3.16 0.39
C LEU A 161 -6.97 1.95 1.21
N GLY A 162 -7.04 1.99 2.55
CA GLY A 162 -6.69 0.91 3.46
C GLY A 162 -5.49 1.24 4.38
N THR A 163 -4.78 0.22 4.84
CA THR A 163 -3.58 0.32 5.69
C THR A 163 -2.29 0.56 4.87
N ALA A 164 -1.14 0.72 5.54
CA ALA A 164 0.17 0.97 4.89
C ALA A 164 0.52 0.02 3.73
N ILE A 165 0.11 -1.25 3.81
CA ILE A 165 0.11 -2.16 2.65
C ILE A 165 -1.32 -2.66 2.41
N THR A 166 -1.87 -2.39 1.22
CA THR A 166 -3.22 -2.85 0.82
C THR A 166 -3.20 -3.46 -0.58
N LEU A 167 -3.35 -4.78 -0.67
CA LEU A 167 -3.16 -5.53 -1.91
C LEU A 167 -4.38 -6.41 -2.22
N ASP A 168 -4.79 -6.39 -3.48
CA ASP A 168 -5.90 -7.18 -4.06
C ASP A 168 -5.41 -8.23 -5.09
N GLN A 169 -4.09 -8.44 -5.15
CA GLN A 169 -3.44 -9.43 -6.01
C GLN A 169 -2.68 -10.47 -5.18
N GLU A 170 -2.48 -11.66 -5.74
CA GLU A 170 -1.64 -12.69 -5.10
C GLU A 170 -0.24 -12.14 -4.84
N THR A 171 0.28 -12.39 -3.63
CA THR A 171 1.52 -11.73 -3.21
C THR A 171 2.47 -12.70 -2.51
N ASP A 172 3.76 -12.59 -2.83
CA ASP A 172 4.91 -13.05 -2.04
C ASP A 172 5.54 -11.83 -1.35
N LEU A 173 5.18 -11.62 -0.07
CA LEU A 173 5.55 -10.46 0.73
C LEU A 173 6.60 -10.82 1.77
N VAL A 174 7.72 -10.10 1.79
CA VAL A 174 8.78 -10.23 2.79
C VAL A 174 9.02 -8.90 3.50
N ILE A 175 8.87 -8.87 4.82
CA ILE A 175 9.27 -7.76 5.71
C ILE A 175 10.48 -8.24 6.50
N GLN A 176 11.63 -7.58 6.35
CA GLN A 176 12.87 -8.06 6.95
C GLN A 176 13.83 -6.96 7.40
N ASN A 177 14.82 -7.36 8.22
CA ASN A 177 15.97 -6.54 8.61
C ASN A 177 15.60 -5.25 9.35
N ASN A 178 14.86 -5.35 10.45
CA ASN A 178 14.40 -4.20 11.24
C ASN A 178 13.46 -3.27 10.46
N SER A 179 12.61 -3.84 9.63
CA SER A 179 11.53 -3.09 8.99
C SER A 179 10.35 -2.87 9.94
N HIS A 180 9.61 -1.80 9.72
CA HIS A 180 8.42 -1.44 10.48
C HIS A 180 7.27 -1.13 9.51
N VAL A 181 6.14 -1.82 9.62
CA VAL A 181 4.97 -1.62 8.74
C VAL A 181 3.71 -1.43 9.58
N ALA A 182 2.95 -0.38 9.31
CA ALA A 182 1.70 -0.04 9.97
C ALA A 182 0.48 -0.64 9.24
N GLY A 183 0.15 -1.89 9.56
CA GLY A 183 -1.00 -2.59 8.99
C GLY A 183 -0.72 -3.20 7.62
N MET A 184 -1.34 -4.34 7.40
CA MET A 184 -1.30 -5.07 6.13
C MET A 184 -2.67 -5.65 5.82
N THR A 185 -3.17 -5.36 4.63
CA THR A 185 -4.47 -5.79 4.16
C THR A 185 -4.31 -6.56 2.85
N LEU A 186 -4.70 -7.83 2.88
CA LEU A 186 -4.69 -8.71 1.72
C LEU A 186 -6.12 -9.10 1.38
N THR A 187 -6.60 -8.67 0.22
CA THR A 187 -7.93 -8.96 -0.30
C THR A 187 -7.82 -9.84 -1.55
N GLN A 188 -8.85 -10.65 -1.82
CA GLN A 188 -8.95 -11.40 -3.06
C GLN A 188 -9.56 -10.51 -4.16
N GLY A 189 -8.74 -9.79 -4.93
CA GLY A 189 -9.22 -8.77 -5.87
C GLY A 189 -9.73 -9.29 -7.22
N TYR A 190 -9.47 -10.55 -7.55
CA TYR A 190 -10.08 -11.17 -8.72
C TYR A 190 -10.66 -12.54 -8.43
N GLU A 191 -11.77 -12.81 -9.10
CA GLU A 191 -12.36 -14.13 -9.23
C GLU A 191 -11.81 -14.80 -10.49
N TRP A 192 -11.60 -16.11 -10.41
CA TRP A 192 -11.61 -16.93 -11.59
C TRP A 192 -13.08 -17.16 -11.94
N GLU A 193 -13.54 -16.67 -13.09
CA GLU A 193 -14.89 -16.93 -13.57
C GLU A 193 -15.09 -18.45 -13.68
N ASP A 194 -15.79 -19.06 -12.72
CA ASP A 194 -16.52 -20.29 -12.95
C ASP A 194 -17.87 -19.89 -13.53
N ASN A 195 -18.03 -20.03 -14.85
CA ASN A 195 -19.22 -19.59 -15.55
C ASN A 195 -20.42 -20.53 -15.31
N GLN A 196 -20.35 -21.49 -14.37
CA GLN A 196 -21.39 -22.49 -14.19
C GLN A 196 -21.72 -22.70 -12.70
N ASP A 197 -22.96 -22.36 -12.34
CA ASP A 197 -23.57 -22.66 -11.05
C ASP A 197 -23.25 -24.10 -10.61
N VAL A 198 -22.57 -24.28 -9.47
CA VAL A 198 -22.17 -25.58 -8.91
C VAL A 198 -23.35 -26.51 -8.58
N THR A 199 -24.59 -25.98 -8.61
CA THR A 199 -25.82 -26.76 -8.51
C THR A 199 -26.31 -27.29 -9.88
N SER A 200 -25.73 -26.81 -10.97
CA SER A 200 -25.90 -27.35 -12.32
C SER A 200 -25.13 -28.66 -12.49
N PRO A 201 -25.63 -29.64 -13.26
CA PRO A 201 -24.88 -30.84 -13.62
C PRO A 201 -23.54 -30.59 -14.35
N THR A 202 -23.31 -29.37 -14.83
CA THR A 202 -22.08 -28.92 -15.49
C THR A 202 -21.29 -27.89 -14.68
N GLY A 203 -21.73 -27.54 -13.47
CA GLY A 203 -21.01 -26.63 -12.57
C GLY A 203 -19.83 -27.31 -11.89
N ALA A 204 -18.71 -26.63 -11.78
CA ALA A 204 -17.51 -27.19 -11.19
C ALA A 204 -16.63 -26.09 -10.60
N ASN A 205 -16.43 -26.11 -9.28
CA ASN A 205 -15.58 -25.14 -8.59
C ASN A 205 -14.21 -25.02 -9.27
N SER A 206 -13.71 -23.79 -9.37
CA SER A 206 -12.34 -23.55 -9.83
C SER A 206 -11.33 -24.28 -8.93
N SER A 207 -10.38 -24.99 -9.57
CA SER A 207 -9.28 -25.65 -8.86
C SER A 207 -8.15 -24.69 -8.46
N GLU A 208 -8.23 -23.43 -8.90
CA GLU A 208 -7.22 -22.42 -8.61
C GLU A 208 -7.31 -21.94 -7.17
N ILE A 209 -6.19 -21.48 -6.61
CA ILE A 209 -6.12 -21.01 -5.23
C ILE A 209 -5.44 -19.65 -5.25
N PHE A 210 -6.12 -18.62 -4.73
CA PHE A 210 -5.51 -17.30 -4.55
C PHE A 210 -4.52 -17.35 -3.39
N ASN A 211 -3.22 -17.37 -3.71
CA ASN A 211 -2.14 -17.66 -2.79
C ASN A 211 -1.37 -16.41 -2.35
N ASN A 212 -1.36 -16.18 -1.04
CA ASN A 212 -0.49 -15.22 -0.39
C ASN A 212 0.56 -15.91 0.49
N SER A 213 1.80 -15.44 0.40
CA SER A 213 2.90 -15.83 1.28
C SER A 213 3.44 -14.58 1.95
N VAL A 214 3.41 -14.54 3.28
CA VAL A 214 3.91 -13.43 4.10
C VAL A 214 5.02 -13.94 5.01
N VAL A 215 6.18 -13.32 4.95
CA VAL A 215 7.31 -13.59 5.85
C VAL A 215 7.70 -12.30 6.53
N VAL A 216 7.58 -12.25 7.85
CA VAL A 216 8.05 -11.14 8.68
C VAL A 216 9.21 -11.62 9.53
N LYS A 217 10.41 -11.11 9.29
CA LYS A 217 11.64 -11.58 9.92
C LYS A 217 12.42 -10.43 10.56
N ASP A 218 12.77 -10.58 11.84
CA ASP A 218 13.54 -9.57 12.58
C ASP A 218 12.92 -8.15 12.42
N SER A 219 11.58 -8.05 12.40
CA SER A 219 10.85 -6.84 12.01
C SER A 219 9.53 -6.68 12.80
N VAL A 220 8.86 -5.55 12.62
CA VAL A 220 7.60 -5.21 13.31
C VAL A 220 6.47 -5.00 12.29
N LEU A 221 5.34 -5.65 12.54
CA LEU A 221 4.05 -5.34 11.92
C LEU A 221 3.13 -4.81 13.01
N SER A 222 2.75 -3.54 12.96
CA SER A 222 1.79 -2.95 13.90
C SER A 222 0.41 -2.82 13.25
N SER A 223 -0.58 -2.40 14.03
CA SER A 223 -1.85 -1.91 13.48
C SER A 223 -1.60 -0.72 12.56
N GLY A 224 -2.40 -0.65 11.52
CA GLY A 224 -2.55 0.52 10.65
C GLY A 224 -3.93 1.14 10.85
N SER A 225 -4.13 2.30 10.25
CA SER A 225 -5.40 3.00 10.28
C SER A 225 -6.27 2.62 9.08
N TRP A 226 -7.54 2.32 9.34
CA TRP A 226 -8.58 2.18 8.32
C TRP A 226 -9.50 3.39 8.27
N SER A 227 -9.44 4.22 9.31
CA SER A 227 -10.19 5.46 9.40
C SER A 227 -9.27 6.68 9.34
N ASP A 228 -9.82 7.81 8.93
CA ASP A 228 -9.09 9.08 8.80
C ASP A 228 -8.40 9.46 10.13
N GLU A 229 -7.06 9.50 10.13
CA GLU A 229 -6.24 9.82 11.32
C GLU A 229 -6.33 11.28 11.79
N GLY A 230 -6.77 12.17 10.90
CA GLY A 230 -7.10 13.55 11.20
C GLY A 230 -8.34 13.68 12.09
N SER A 231 -9.21 12.66 12.11
CA SER A 231 -10.46 12.64 12.88
C SER A 231 -10.52 11.55 13.95
N ASN A 232 -10.59 10.28 13.55
CA ASN A 232 -10.94 9.15 14.40
C ASN A 232 -9.94 7.98 14.33
N GLY A 233 -9.04 7.95 13.34
CA GLY A 233 -8.06 6.89 13.13
C GLY A 233 -6.87 6.93 14.08
N PHE A 234 -6.26 5.77 14.30
CA PHE A 234 -5.16 5.54 15.22
C PHE A 234 -4.17 4.51 14.62
N TYR A 235 -2.87 4.67 14.89
CA TYR A 235 -1.82 3.75 14.41
C TYR A 235 -0.76 3.47 15.48
N GLY A 236 -0.07 2.32 15.36
CA GLY A 236 0.89 1.83 16.35
C GLY A 236 2.05 2.79 16.72
N HIS A 237 2.39 2.84 18.01
CA HIS A 237 3.59 3.46 18.63
C HIS A 237 3.74 5.01 18.63
N THR A 238 2.67 5.78 18.39
CA THR A 238 2.68 7.25 18.61
C THR A 238 1.77 7.68 19.76
N GLY A 239 1.64 8.99 20.01
CA GLY A 239 0.76 9.55 21.05
C GLY A 239 -0.74 9.34 20.78
N LYS A 240 -1.09 8.74 19.63
CA LYS A 240 -2.43 8.30 19.20
C LYS A 240 -2.43 6.79 18.90
N ALA A 241 -1.64 5.99 19.62
CA ALA A 241 -1.71 4.56 19.47
C ALA A 241 -3.08 4.04 19.88
N SER A 242 -3.56 3.01 19.15
CA SER A 242 -4.65 2.16 19.63
C SER A 242 -4.44 1.83 21.11
N ASP A 243 -5.52 1.90 21.88
CA ASP A 243 -5.52 1.51 23.29
C ASP A 243 -5.60 -0.02 23.47
N TYR A 244 -5.76 -0.75 22.36
CA TYR A 244 -5.95 -2.20 22.30
C TYR A 244 -6.95 -2.68 23.36
N ASP A 245 -8.05 -1.93 23.53
CA ASP A 245 -8.98 -2.00 24.67
C ASP A 245 -9.86 -3.26 24.72
N ASN A 246 -9.43 -4.35 24.07
CA ASN A 246 -10.18 -5.59 23.95
C ASN A 246 -11.51 -5.47 23.16
N ALA A 247 -11.79 -4.34 22.51
CA ALA A 247 -12.75 -4.26 21.41
C ALA A 247 -12.07 -4.65 20.09
N ILE A 248 -12.85 -5.10 19.11
CA ILE A 248 -12.35 -5.28 17.73
C ILE A 248 -12.67 -3.97 17.01
N THR A 249 -11.68 -3.10 16.83
CA THR A 249 -11.81 -1.93 15.96
C THR A 249 -10.96 -2.12 14.72
N ALA A 250 -11.36 -1.51 13.60
CA ALA A 250 -10.62 -1.66 12.35
C ALA A 250 -9.17 -1.19 12.48
N ASP A 251 -8.96 -0.12 13.24
CA ASP A 251 -7.66 0.54 13.46
C ASP A 251 -6.74 -0.24 14.44
N ASP A 252 -7.22 -1.35 15.00
CA ASP A 252 -6.41 -2.28 15.80
C ASP A 252 -5.77 -3.38 14.94
N ILE A 253 -6.20 -3.53 13.69
CA ILE A 253 -5.82 -4.66 12.84
C ILE A 253 -4.41 -4.45 12.29
N ALA A 254 -3.50 -5.36 12.66
CA ALA A 254 -2.16 -5.45 12.11
C ALA A 254 -2.12 -6.25 10.80
N LEU A 255 -2.96 -7.29 10.68
CA LEU A 255 -3.06 -8.10 9.48
C LEU A 255 -4.52 -8.45 9.19
N ALA A 256 -5.05 -7.97 8.06
CA ALA A 256 -6.35 -8.37 7.51
C ALA A 256 -6.15 -9.30 6.31
N VAL A 257 -6.90 -10.41 6.29
CA VAL A 257 -6.99 -11.33 5.15
C VAL A 257 -8.46 -11.53 4.82
N VAL A 258 -8.89 -10.99 3.69
CA VAL A 258 -10.30 -10.89 3.31
C VAL A 258 -10.53 -11.60 1.97
N ALA A 259 -11.19 -12.74 2.02
CA ALA A 259 -11.62 -13.45 0.82
C ALA A 259 -12.84 -12.75 0.20
N ASN A 260 -12.91 -12.76 -1.13
CA ASN A 260 -14.01 -12.15 -1.85
C ASN A 260 -15.25 -13.05 -1.72
N PRO A 261 -16.40 -12.52 -1.25
CA PRO A 261 -17.60 -13.32 -1.03
C PRO A 261 -18.20 -13.92 -2.31
N THR A 262 -17.87 -13.37 -3.49
CA THR A 262 -18.34 -13.87 -4.79
C THR A 262 -17.34 -14.76 -5.50
N ALA A 263 -16.11 -14.88 -4.99
CA ALA A 263 -15.09 -15.72 -5.59
C ALA A 263 -15.43 -17.20 -5.37
N ASP A 264 -15.37 -17.98 -6.45
CA ASP A 264 -15.57 -19.42 -6.42
C ASP A 264 -14.27 -20.20 -6.16
N ASN A 265 -13.11 -19.56 -6.37
CA ASN A 265 -11.81 -20.10 -5.99
C ASN A 265 -11.45 -19.78 -4.53
N ALA A 266 -10.76 -20.72 -3.86
CA ALA A 266 -10.33 -20.53 -2.48
C ALA A 266 -9.22 -19.48 -2.36
N MET A 267 -9.17 -18.76 -1.24
CA MET A 267 -8.03 -17.94 -0.85
C MET A 267 -7.22 -18.67 0.23
N GLN A 268 -5.89 -18.74 0.07
CA GLN A 268 -4.97 -19.29 1.05
C GLN A 268 -3.86 -18.29 1.34
N THR A 269 -3.69 -17.97 2.62
CA THR A 269 -2.64 -17.07 3.09
C THR A 269 -1.76 -17.79 4.10
N THR A 270 -0.46 -17.89 3.82
CA THR A 270 0.54 -18.39 4.77
C THR A 270 1.32 -17.22 5.32
N ALA A 271 1.26 -16.98 6.64
CA ALA A 271 2.03 -15.94 7.31
C ALA A 271 3.02 -16.55 8.31
N THR A 272 4.30 -16.18 8.20
CA THR A 272 5.39 -16.66 9.08
C THR A 272 6.07 -15.48 9.76
N PHE A 273 6.15 -15.52 11.09
CA PHE A 273 6.85 -14.51 11.90
C PHE A 273 8.08 -15.16 12.56
N ASP A 274 9.27 -14.67 12.24
CA ASP A 274 10.55 -15.18 12.77
C ASP A 274 11.35 -14.06 13.47
N ARG A 275 11.48 -14.14 14.80
CA ARG A 275 12.10 -13.09 15.63
C ARG A 275 11.50 -11.70 15.38
N SER A 276 10.19 -11.66 15.16
CA SER A 276 9.43 -10.47 14.81
C SER A 276 8.36 -10.18 15.85
N THR A 277 7.84 -8.96 15.82
CA THR A 277 6.73 -8.52 16.67
C THR A 277 5.52 -8.22 15.80
N ILE A 278 4.34 -8.67 16.25
CA ILE A 278 3.06 -8.21 15.73
C ILE A 278 2.33 -7.47 16.85
N ASN A 279 1.94 -6.22 16.61
CA ASN A 279 1.26 -5.35 17.56
C ASN A 279 -0.11 -4.98 16.99
N GLY A 280 -1.15 -5.73 17.32
CA GLY A 280 -2.50 -5.54 16.83
C GLY A 280 -3.23 -6.86 16.55
N ASP A 281 -4.47 -6.73 16.14
CA ASP A 281 -5.36 -7.83 15.84
C ASP A 281 -5.02 -8.46 14.48
N ILE A 282 -5.34 -9.75 14.35
CA ILE A 282 -5.30 -10.46 13.08
C ILE A 282 -6.74 -10.76 12.69
N TYR A 283 -7.16 -10.25 11.55
CA TYR A 283 -8.52 -10.36 11.05
C TYR A 283 -8.59 -11.29 9.84
N PHE A 284 -9.55 -12.21 9.85
CA PHE A 284 -9.84 -13.11 8.74
C PHE A 284 -11.33 -13.04 8.38
N GLU A 285 -11.63 -12.85 7.09
CA GLU A 285 -13.00 -12.86 6.57
C GLU A 285 -13.12 -13.80 5.36
N SER A 286 -14.13 -14.67 5.38
CA SER A 286 -14.48 -15.55 4.26
C SER A 286 -15.91 -16.09 4.38
N THR A 287 -16.62 -16.17 3.26
CA THR A 287 -17.97 -16.77 3.18
C THR A 287 -17.96 -18.30 3.01
N SER A 288 -16.83 -18.89 2.61
CA SER A 288 -16.70 -20.31 2.19
C SER A 288 -15.77 -21.13 3.10
N MET A 289 -15.65 -20.73 4.37
CA MET A 289 -14.43 -20.91 5.13
C MET A 289 -14.11 -22.34 5.64
N ARG A 290 -12.91 -22.84 5.31
CA ARG A 290 -12.11 -23.75 6.15
C ARG A 290 -10.84 -23.03 6.61
N ILE A 291 -10.82 -22.44 7.81
CA ILE A 291 -9.58 -21.89 8.39
C ILE A 291 -8.69 -23.05 8.84
N SER A 292 -7.50 -23.16 8.26
CA SER A 292 -6.37 -23.88 8.88
C SER A 292 -5.32 -22.85 9.30
N ALA A 293 -5.45 -22.30 10.51
CA ALA A 293 -4.47 -21.36 11.07
C ALA A 293 -3.40 -22.14 11.83
N ALA A 294 -2.15 -22.08 11.37
CA ALA A 294 -0.99 -22.61 12.07
C ALA A 294 -0.04 -21.46 12.42
N MET A 295 -0.23 -20.82 13.57
CA MET A 295 0.72 -19.83 14.08
C MET A 295 1.89 -20.55 14.75
N ILE A 296 3.03 -20.64 14.05
CA ILE A 296 4.25 -21.23 14.60
C ILE A 296 5.01 -20.14 15.38
N VAL A 297 4.70 -19.97 16.67
CA VAL A 297 5.39 -19.03 17.56
C VAL A 297 6.69 -19.66 18.08
N ARG A 298 7.86 -19.20 17.61
CA ARG A 298 9.16 -19.75 18.03
C ARG A 298 9.79 -19.10 19.26
N ARG A 299 9.18 -18.06 19.87
CA ARG A 299 9.35 -17.60 21.27
C ARG A 299 8.45 -16.40 21.58
N SER A 300 8.06 -16.29 22.86
CA SER A 300 7.09 -15.36 23.49
C SER A 300 6.64 -14.15 22.65
N MET A 301 5.47 -14.27 22.02
CA MET A 301 4.63 -13.17 21.58
C MET A 301 3.55 -12.93 22.63
N THR A 302 3.25 -11.66 22.93
CA THR A 302 2.02 -11.28 23.66
C THR A 302 1.00 -10.89 22.60
N THR A 303 0.29 -11.88 22.06
CA THR A 303 -0.75 -11.63 21.04
C THR A 303 -2.06 -12.21 21.54
N ALA A 304 -3.12 -11.40 21.57
CA ALA A 304 -4.48 -11.89 21.71
C ALA A 304 -4.94 -12.33 20.31
N ILE A 305 -5.05 -13.64 20.09
CA ILE A 305 -5.71 -14.16 18.88
C ILE A 305 -7.22 -14.13 19.19
N ARG A 306 -7.99 -13.38 18.42
CA ARG A 306 -9.46 -13.35 18.50
C ARG A 306 -10.08 -13.88 17.22
#